data_AF-A0A9D5NPY4-F1
#
_entry.id   AF-A0A9D5NPY4-F1
#
_cell.length_a   1.000
_cell.length_b   1.000
_cell.length_c   1.000
_cell.angle_alpha   90.00
_cell.angle_beta   90.00
_cell.angle_gamma   90.00
#
_symmetry.space_group_name_H-M   'P 1'
#
loop_
_entity.id
_entity.type
_entity.pdbx_description
1 polymer ?
#
loop_
_entity_poly.entity_id
_entity_poly.type
_entity_poly.pdbx_seq_one_letter_code
_entity_poly.pdbx_strand_id
1 'polypeptide(L)'
;MPKMSHIEITRLQGGLAVASFSCGVLIAMVCLFWIEPLGEITYSAISIVSELLVLCGAILGVKASYDIKFHKFEAELLKKADKHE
;
A
#
# COMPACT_ATOMS: atom_id res chain seq x y z
N MET A 1 24.80 -4.92 -4.10
CA MET A 1 23.41 -4.52 -3.75
C MET A 1 23.44 -3.90 -2.37
N PRO A 2 23.08 -2.62 -2.20
CA PRO A 2 23.01 -2.02 -0.87
C PRO A 2 21.98 -2.79 -0.02
N LYS A 3 22.37 -3.22 1.17
CA LYS A 3 21.48 -3.86 2.15
C LYS A 3 20.56 -2.78 2.73
N MET A 4 19.36 -2.63 2.15
CA MET A 4 18.34 -1.76 2.71
C MET A 4 17.90 -2.28 4.08
N SER A 5 17.79 -1.37 5.06
CA SER A 5 17.26 -1.69 6.38
C SER A 5 15.79 -2.12 6.28
N HIS A 6 15.36 -3.06 7.12
CA HIS A 6 13.97 -3.55 7.14
C HIS A 6 12.97 -2.40 7.29
N ILE A 7 13.32 -1.39 8.09
CA ILE A 7 12.52 -0.16 8.29
C ILE A 7 12.37 0.63 6.98
N GLU A 8 13.42 0.68 6.17
CA GLU A 8 13.42 1.38 4.88
C GLU A 8 12.52 0.67 3.87
N ILE A 9 12.56 -0.66 3.85
CA ILE A 9 11.69 -1.49 3.00
C ILE A 9 10.22 -1.31 3.39
N THR A 10 9.91 -1.33 4.68
CA THR A 10 8.53 -1.14 5.17
C THR A 10 8.01 0.26 4.87
N ARG A 11 8.87 1.28 4.96
CA ARG A 11 8.52 2.65 4.58
C ARG A 11 8.30 2.80 3.07
N LEU A 12 9.12 2.13 2.26
CA LEU A 12 8.95 2.07 0.80
C LEU A 12 7.65 1.34 0.42
N GLN A 13 7.32 0.23 1.08
CA GLN A 13 6.07 -0.49 0.88
C GLN A 13 4.85 0.35 1.26
N GLY A 14 4.91 1.09 2.37
CA GLY A 14 3.86 2.03 2.75
C GLY A 14 3.71 3.17 1.73
N GLY A 15 4.82 3.72 1.23
CA GLY A 15 4.81 4.73 0.17
C GLY A 15 4.22 4.19 -1.13
N LEU A 16 4.60 2.97 -1.53
CA LEU A 16 4.08 2.30 -2.72
C LEU A 16 2.58 2.02 -2.59
N ALA A 17 2.12 1.59 -1.41
CA ALA A 17 0.72 1.34 -1.11
C ALA A 17 -0.14 2.60 -1.32
N VAL A 18 0.30 3.73 -0.75
CA VAL A 18 -0.38 5.02 -0.91
C VAL A 18 -0.35 5.45 -2.36
N ALA A 19 0.79 5.37 -3.04
CA ALA A 19 0.92 5.75 -4.44
C ALA A 19 -0.01 4.93 -5.36
N SER A 20 -0.05 3.61 -5.19
CA SER A 20 -0.91 2.71 -5.98
C SER A 20 -2.40 3.00 -5.74
N PHE A 21 -2.82 3.16 -4.48
CA PHE A 21 -4.20 3.52 -4.16
C PHE A 21 -4.59 4.87 -4.76
N SER A 22 -3.73 5.88 -4.59
CA SER A 22 -3.96 7.24 -5.12
C SER A 22 -4.11 7.24 -6.64
N CYS A 23 -3.29 6.45 -7.33
CA CYS A 23 -3.30 6.38 -8.79
C CYS A 23 -4.59 5.72 -9.31
N GLY A 24 -5.07 4.64 -8.66
CA GLY A 24 -6.36 4.04 -8.99
C GLY A 24 -7.53 5.03 -8.84
N VAL A 25 -7.60 5.72 -7.69
CA VAL A 25 -8.64 6.72 -7.43
C VAL A 25 -8.60 7.88 -8.43
N LEU A 26 -7.40 8.37 -8.76
CA LEU A 26 -7.22 9.46 -9.74
C LEU A 26 -7.67 9.04 -11.14
N ILE A 27 -7.28 7.84 -11.59
CA ILE A 27 -7.68 7.31 -12.90
C ILE A 27 -9.21 7.19 -12.98
N ALA A 28 -9.86 6.66 -11.93
CA ALA A 28 -11.32 6.58 -11.87
C ALA A 28 -11.98 7.97 -11.92
N MET A 29 -11.47 8.95 -11.17
CA MET A 29 -11.98 10.33 -11.17
C MET A 29 -11.84 11.00 -12.54
N VAL A 30 -10.69 10.86 -13.20
CA VAL A 30 -10.46 11.43 -14.53
C VAL A 30 -11.42 10.84 -15.56
N CYS A 31 -11.69 9.53 -15.49
CA CYS A 31 -12.56 8.87 -16.47
C CYS A 31 -14.06 9.08 -16.21
N LEU A 32 -14.46 9.36 -14.96
CA LEU A 32 -15.85 9.68 -14.64
C LEU A 32 -16.20 11.16 -14.91
N PHE A 33 -15.24 12.07 -14.77
CA PHE A 33 -15.53 13.52 -14.74
C PHE A 33 -14.82 14.37 -15.80
N TRP A 34 -13.76 13.88 -16.46
CA TRP A 34 -12.95 14.71 -17.37
C TRP A 34 -12.86 14.18 -18.80
N ILE A 35 -12.67 12.87 -18.98
CA ILE A 35 -12.53 12.25 -20.30
C ILE A 35 -13.62 11.19 -20.43
N GLU A 36 -14.64 11.47 -21.25
CA GLU A 36 -15.59 10.45 -21.68
C GLU A 36 -14.84 9.38 -22.49
N PRO A 37 -14.78 8.13 -22.01
CA PRO A 37 -14.07 7.08 -22.72
C PRO A 37 -14.79 6.76 -24.02
N LEU A 38 -14.00 6.54 -25.07
CA LEU A 38 -14.45 6.34 -26.45
C LEU A 38 -15.24 5.01 -26.68
N GLY A 39 -15.53 4.24 -25.62
CA GLY A 39 -16.32 3.01 -25.68
C GLY A 39 -16.41 2.22 -24.37
N GLU A 40 -17.36 1.29 -24.31
CA GLU A 40 -17.69 0.47 -23.12
C GLU A 40 -16.53 -0.45 -22.67
N ILE A 41 -15.73 -0.92 -23.63
CA ILE A 41 -14.51 -1.72 -23.36
C ILE A 41 -13.46 -0.89 -22.64
N THR A 42 -13.31 0.39 -23.00
CA THR A 42 -12.38 1.31 -22.34
C THR A 42 -12.85 1.60 -20.91
N TYR A 43 -14.15 1.77 -20.70
CA TYR A 43 -14.73 1.88 -19.35
C TYR A 43 -14.40 0.67 -18.48
N SER A 44 -14.60 -0.53 -19.04
CA SER A 44 -14.37 -1.79 -18.33
C SER A 44 -12.89 -1.99 -17.99
N ALA A 45 -11.99 -1.73 -18.94
CA ALA A 45 -10.55 -1.84 -18.72
C ALA A 45 -10.06 -0.87 -17.63
N ILE A 46 -10.57 0.36 -17.64
CA ILE A 46 -10.22 1.39 -16.65
C ILE A 46 -10.75 1.02 -15.26
N SER A 47 -11.99 0.51 -15.16
CA SER A 47 -12.56 0.05 -13.90
C SER A 47 -11.72 -1.07 -13.28
N ILE A 48 -11.40 -2.10 -14.08
CA ILE A 48 -10.62 -3.26 -13.62
C ILE A 48 -9.23 -2.83 -13.15
N VAL A 49 -8.53 -2.00 -13.93
CA VAL A 49 -7.19 -1.52 -13.56
C VAL A 49 -7.26 -0.66 -12.30
N SER A 50 -8.23 0.24 -12.19
CA SER A 50 -8.44 1.06 -10.99
C SER A 50 -8.68 0.20 -9.74
N GLU A 51 -9.60 -0.77 -9.81
CA GLU A 51 -9.89 -1.67 -8.70
C GLU A 51 -8.67 -2.49 -8.30
N LEU A 52 -7.89 -3.01 -9.26
CA LEU A 52 -6.66 -3.74 -8.97
C LEU A 52 -5.60 -2.86 -8.30
N LEU A 53 -5.46 -1.59 -8.73
CA LEU A 53 -4.54 -0.64 -8.08
C LEU A 53 -4.97 -0.30 -6.65
N VAL A 54 -6.27 -0.06 -6.44
CA VAL A 54 -6.85 0.20 -5.12
C VAL A 54 -6.66 -0.99 -4.19
N LEU A 55 -6.95 -2.20 -4.67
CA LEU A 55 -6.85 -3.43 -3.89
C LEU A 55 -5.39 -3.79 -3.57
N CYS A 56 -4.47 -3.59 -4.52
CA CYS A 56 -3.03 -3.73 -4.30
C CYS A 56 -2.51 -2.74 -3.25
N GLY A 57 -2.91 -1.46 -3.36
CA GLY A 57 -2.57 -0.44 -2.37
C GLY A 57 -3.08 -0.79 -0.97
N ALA A 58 -4.33 -1.27 -0.86
CA ALA A 58 -4.90 -1.69 0.42
C ALA A 58 -4.14 -2.86 1.06
N ILE A 59 -3.81 -3.91 0.29
CA ILE A 59 -3.08 -5.08 0.80
C ILE A 59 -1.68 -4.69 1.28
N LEU A 60 -0.94 -3.91 0.48
CA LEU A 60 0.40 -3.44 0.85
C LEU A 60 0.36 -2.54 2.09
N GLY A 61 -0.66 -1.68 2.19
CA GLY A 61 -0.87 -0.82 3.36
C GLY A 61 -1.15 -1.64 4.63
N VAL A 62 -1.99 -2.65 4.54
CA VAL A 62 -2.27 -3.59 5.65
C VAL A 62 -1.00 -4.32 6.06
N LYS A 63 -0.25 -4.88 5.11
CA LYS A 63 1.02 -5.58 5.38
C LYS A 63 2.02 -4.67 6.08
N ALA A 64 2.24 -3.46 5.56
CA ALA A 64 3.15 -2.48 6.18
C ALA A 64 2.69 -2.10 7.59
N SER A 65 1.37 -1.95 7.80
CA SER A 65 0.82 -1.63 9.11
C SER A 65 1.00 -2.77 10.12
N TYR A 66 0.93 -4.04 9.70
CA TYR A 66 1.20 -5.19 10.56
C TYR A 66 2.68 -5.31 10.90
N ASP A 67 3.57 -5.11 9.93
CA ASP A 67 5.01 -5.19 10.12
C ASP A 67 5.49 -4.19 11.19
N ILE A 68 5.00 -2.95 11.15
CA ILE A 68 5.30 -1.92 12.16
C ILE A 68 4.79 -2.33 13.55
N LYS A 69 3.58 -2.89 13.63
CA LYS A 69 3.00 -3.32 14.91
C LYS A 69 3.76 -4.51 15.48
N PHE A 70 4.14 -5.47 14.64
CA PHE A 70 4.89 -6.65 15.05
C PHE A 70 6.28 -6.28 15.57
N HIS A 71 6.96 -5.36 14.89
CA HIS A 71 8.27 -4.86 15.32
C HIS A 71 8.21 -4.13 16.67
N LYS A 72 7.16 -3.32 16.90
CA LYS A 72 6.91 -2.72 18.23
C LYS A 72 6.67 -3.78 19.30
N PHE A 73 5.91 -4.82 18.98
CA PHE A 73 5.60 -5.90 19.91
C PHE A 73 6.84 -6.71 20.29
N GLU A 74 7.70 -7.03 19.32
CA GLU A 74 9.00 -7.68 19.54
C GLU A 74 9.91 -6.84 20.45
N ALA A 75 9.99 -5.52 20.22
CA ALA A 75 10.76 -4.61 21.07
C ALA A 75 10.22 -4.55 22.51
N GLU A 76 8.89 -4.60 22.70
CA GLU A 76 8.29 -4.66 24.03
C GLU A 76 8.55 -5.99 24.75
N LEU A 77 8.55 -7.11 24.03
CA LEU A 77 8.90 -8.43 24.60
C LEU A 77 10.36 -8.46 25.05
N LEU A 78 11.29 -7.99 24.23
CA LEU A 78 12.70 -7.90 24.59
C LEU A 78 12.92 -7.04 25.84
N LYS A 79 12.26 -5.88 25.91
CA LYS A 79 12.36 -4.98 27.06
C LYS A 79 11.75 -5.57 28.35
N LYS A 80 10.75 -6.44 28.24
CA LYS A 80 10.16 -7.13 29.40
C LYS A 80 11.01 -8.33 29.85
N ALA A 81 11.66 -9.02 28.92
CA ALA A 81 12.57 -10.12 29.22
C ALA A 81 13.80 -9.63 30.01
N ASP A 82 14.41 -8.52 29.58
CA ASP A 82 15.56 -7.88 30.23
C ASP A 82 15.25 -7.38 31.66
N LYS A 83 13.98 -7.05 31.93
CA LYS A 83 13.52 -6.55 33.23
C LYS A 83 13.27 -7.65 34.29
N HIS A 84 13.39 -8.92 33.90
CA HIS A 84 13.15 -10.08 34.75
C HIS A 84 14.43 -10.85 35.11
N GLU A 85 15.61 -10.34 34.72
CA GLU A 85 16.94 -10.68 35.26
C GLU A 85 17.37 -9.66 36.31
#